data_AF-A0AAD0RZQ5-F1
#
_entry.id   AF-A0AAD0RZQ5-F1
#
_cell.length_a   1.000
_cell.length_b   1.000
_cell.length_c   1.000
_cell.angle_alpha   90.00
_cell.angle_beta   90.00
_cell.angle_gamma   90.00
#
_symmetry.space_group_name_H-M   'P 1'
#
loop_
_entity.id
_entity.type
_entity.pdbx_description
1 polymer ?
#
loop_
_entity_poly.entity_id
_entity_poly.type
_entity_poly.pdbx_seq_one_letter_code
_entity_poly.pdbx_strand_id
1 'polypeptide(L)'
;MFEFLADLYNKALLVSENREVFSYQVLISLSYLLALVLSMLRALKDKELFSDFLTIAVVVTKYMITTLLMEYALTYIEENHAVDNVQNVYLSLSVTSFLSMYILVKLHEKLSYKFGLLFFCVLKLTIIIALSHFILWFKFVVLDIQAEHAYIHYIYSFVVLYISIALAVVMLFPSLLKTKLKFLVSPSWPH
;
A
#
# COMPACT_ATOMS: atom_id res chain seq x y z
N MET A 1 9.53 10.39 -27.19
CA MET A 1 8.77 9.20 -26.74
C MET A 1 9.13 8.78 -25.32
N PHE A 2 10.43 8.68 -24.98
CA PHE A 2 10.87 8.45 -23.60
C PHE A 2 10.49 9.61 -22.67
N GLU A 3 10.63 10.86 -23.11
CA GLU A 3 10.16 12.05 -22.38
C GLU A 3 8.64 12.09 -22.23
N PHE A 4 7.87 11.64 -23.24
CA PHE A 4 6.42 11.56 -23.13
C PHE A 4 5.99 10.47 -22.14
N LEU A 5 6.66 9.32 -22.13
CA LEU A 5 6.42 8.26 -21.15
C LEU A 5 6.88 8.69 -19.75
N ALA A 6 7.99 9.42 -19.63
CA ALA A 6 8.46 9.99 -18.38
C ALA A 6 7.52 11.10 -17.87
N ASP A 7 6.97 11.96 -18.74
CA ASP A 7 6.00 12.99 -18.35
C ASP A 7 4.63 12.39 -17.99
N LEU A 8 4.19 11.37 -18.72
CA LEU A 8 2.99 10.61 -18.38
C LEU A 8 3.19 9.86 -17.06
N TYR A 9 4.37 9.27 -16.83
CA TYR A 9 4.76 8.64 -15.57
C TYR A 9 4.85 9.68 -14.44
N ASN A 10 5.40 10.86 -14.69
CA ASN A 10 5.52 11.90 -13.68
C ASN A 10 4.15 12.49 -13.33
N LYS A 11 3.23 12.63 -14.30
CA LYS A 11 1.84 13.05 -14.03
C LYS A 11 0.97 11.95 -13.42
N ALA A 12 1.26 10.68 -13.71
CA ALA A 12 0.44 9.56 -13.26
C ALA A 12 0.95 8.90 -11.97
N LEU A 13 2.25 8.93 -11.70
CA LEU A 13 2.91 8.18 -10.62
C LEU A 13 3.73 9.06 -9.68
N LEU A 14 4.19 10.24 -10.13
CA LEU A 14 4.72 11.23 -9.19
C LEU A 14 3.57 12.05 -8.65
N VAL A 15 3.59 12.13 -7.33
CA VAL A 15 3.09 13.29 -6.62
C VAL A 15 3.77 14.51 -7.26
N SER A 16 3.04 15.19 -8.14
CA SER A 16 3.41 16.50 -8.66
C SER A 16 3.05 17.53 -7.60
N GLU A 17 3.91 18.54 -7.42
CA GLU A 17 3.60 19.76 -6.65
C GLU A 17 2.33 20.46 -7.16
N ASN A 18 1.87 20.17 -8.38
CA ASN A 18 0.64 20.73 -8.93
C ASN A 18 -0.55 19.79 -8.70
N ARG A 19 -1.42 20.16 -7.75
CA ARG A 19 -2.67 19.48 -7.32
C ARG A 19 -3.77 19.37 -8.38
N GLU A 20 -3.47 19.46 -9.68
CA GLU A 20 -4.49 19.60 -10.74
C GLU A 20 -4.98 18.27 -11.35
N VAL A 21 -4.48 17.12 -10.91
CA VAL A 21 -4.90 15.82 -11.47
C VAL A 21 -5.55 14.96 -10.40
N PHE A 22 -6.73 14.41 -10.72
CA PHE A 22 -7.43 13.38 -9.94
C PHE A 22 -6.45 12.26 -9.56
N SER A 23 -5.87 12.32 -8.35
CA SER A 23 -4.75 11.45 -7.98
C SER A 23 -5.19 9.98 -7.94
N TYR A 24 -4.38 9.07 -8.49
CA TYR A 24 -4.61 7.62 -8.40
C TYR A 24 -4.81 7.15 -6.95
N GLN A 25 -4.24 7.88 -5.98
CA GLN A 25 -4.44 7.63 -4.55
C GLN A 25 -5.91 7.79 -4.12
N VAL A 26 -6.65 8.74 -4.70
CA VAL A 26 -8.08 8.94 -4.42
C VAL A 26 -8.90 7.75 -4.94
N LEU A 27 -8.62 7.28 -6.17
CA LEU A 27 -9.29 6.11 -6.73
C LEU A 27 -9.01 4.85 -5.91
N ILE A 28 -7.77 4.65 -5.48
CA ILE A 28 -7.39 3.53 -4.61
C ILE A 28 -8.09 3.66 -3.26
N SER A 29 -8.08 4.83 -2.63
CA SER A 29 -8.77 5.10 -1.37
C SER A 29 -10.27 4.77 -1.45
N LEU A 30 -10.95 5.21 -2.51
CA LEU A 30 -12.35 4.88 -2.76
C LEU A 30 -12.56 3.37 -2.94
N SER A 31 -11.68 2.69 -3.67
CA SER A 31 -11.76 1.24 -3.84
C SER A 31 -11.58 0.47 -2.52
N TYR A 32 -10.72 0.97 -1.63
CA TYR A 32 -10.47 0.42 -0.29
C TYR A 32 -11.68 0.62 0.63
N LEU A 33 -12.28 1.81 0.63
CA LEU A 33 -13.52 2.08 1.36
C LEU A 33 -14.67 1.21 0.85
N LEU A 34 -14.80 1.07 -0.48
CA LEU A 34 -15.81 0.22 -1.09
C LEU A 34 -15.60 -1.25 -0.71
N ALA A 35 -14.35 -1.73 -0.69
CA ALA A 35 -14.01 -3.07 -0.22
C ALA A 35 -14.38 -3.30 1.25
N LEU A 36 -14.14 -2.31 2.12
CA LEU A 36 -14.52 -2.36 3.53
C LEU A 36 -16.04 -2.47 3.70
N VAL A 37 -16.80 -1.60 3.01
CA VAL A 37 -18.28 -1.60 3.07
C VAL A 37 -18.84 -2.92 2.55
N LEU A 38 -18.35 -3.40 1.40
CA LEU A 38 -18.79 -4.68 0.84
C LEU A 38 -18.45 -5.85 1.75
N SER A 39 -17.25 -5.87 2.33
CA SER A 39 -16.84 -6.92 3.26
C SER A 39 -17.71 -6.93 4.52
N MET A 40 -18.03 -5.75 5.08
CA MET A 40 -18.97 -5.63 6.19
C MET A 40 -20.36 -6.19 5.82
N LEU A 41 -20.88 -5.84 4.64
CA LEU A 41 -22.17 -6.34 4.16
C LEU A 41 -22.16 -7.87 3.93
N ARG A 42 -21.03 -8.43 3.48
CA ARG A 42 -20.87 -9.88 3.28
C ARG A 42 -20.76 -10.62 4.62
N ALA A 43 -20.05 -10.05 5.59
CA ALA A 43 -19.94 -10.59 6.94
C ALA A 43 -21.29 -10.57 7.68
N LEU A 44 -22.07 -9.50 7.56
CA LEU A 44 -23.42 -9.39 8.16
C LEU A 44 -24.45 -10.37 7.56
N LYS A 45 -24.23 -10.82 6.32
CA LYS A 45 -25.10 -11.77 5.61
C LYS A 45 -24.57 -13.22 5.69
N ASP A 46 -23.60 -13.50 6.55
CA ASP A 46 -22.90 -14.80 6.68
C ASP A 46 -22.31 -15.35 5.36
N LYS A 47 -22.01 -14.46 4.41
CA LYS A 47 -21.44 -14.84 3.10
C LYS A 47 -19.92 -14.91 3.10
N GLU A 48 -19.27 -14.30 4.08
CA GLU A 48 -17.81 -14.30 4.27
C GLU A 48 -17.44 -14.51 5.73
N LEU A 49 -16.23 -15.03 5.97
CA LEU A 49 -15.68 -15.17 7.31
C LEU A 49 -15.42 -13.77 7.88
N PHE A 50 -15.81 -13.53 9.13
CA PHE A 50 -15.50 -12.28 9.84
C PHE A 50 -13.98 -12.01 9.92
N SER A 51 -13.17 -13.08 9.83
CA SER A 51 -11.70 -13.04 9.67
C SER A 51 -11.26 -12.21 8.44
N ASP A 52 -11.96 -12.35 7.31
CA ASP A 52 -11.65 -11.61 6.09
C ASP A 52 -12.01 -10.13 6.24
N PHE A 53 -13.15 -9.83 6.90
CA PHE A 53 -13.53 -8.45 7.25
C PHE A 53 -12.51 -7.77 8.14
N LEU A 54 -12.07 -8.46 9.21
CA LEU A 54 -11.03 -7.95 10.11
C LEU A 54 -9.74 -7.65 9.35
N THR A 55 -9.34 -8.54 8.44
CA THR A 55 -8.17 -8.35 7.59
C THR A 55 -8.30 -7.10 6.73
N ILE A 56 -9.43 -6.93 6.05
CA ILE A 56 -9.71 -5.75 5.21
C ILE A 56 -9.71 -4.47 6.06
N ALA A 57 -10.36 -4.48 7.22
CA ALA A 57 -10.43 -3.32 8.10
C ALA A 57 -9.04 -2.81 8.54
N VAL A 58 -8.13 -3.71 8.91
CA VAL A 58 -6.76 -3.33 9.30
C VAL A 58 -5.98 -2.78 8.11
N VAL A 59 -6.09 -3.41 6.93
CA VAL A 59 -5.42 -2.95 5.71
C VAL A 59 -5.90 -1.57 5.30
N VAL A 60 -7.21 -1.34 5.32
CA VAL A 60 -7.83 -0.06 4.97
C VAL A 60 -7.41 1.02 5.95
N THR A 61 -7.45 0.75 7.25
CA THR A 61 -7.00 1.69 8.29
C THR A 61 -5.54 2.08 8.09
N LYS A 62 -4.66 1.09 7.87
CA LYS A 62 -3.25 1.35 7.57
C LYS A 62 -3.11 2.21 6.33
N TYR A 63 -3.81 1.89 5.24
CA TYR A 63 -3.72 2.65 4.00
C TYR A 63 -4.10 4.12 4.21
N MET A 64 -5.23 4.38 4.88
CA MET A 64 -5.67 5.75 5.16
C MET A 64 -4.64 6.54 5.99
N ILE A 65 -4.08 5.92 7.03
CA ILE A 65 -3.02 6.55 7.84
C ILE A 65 -1.79 6.86 6.98
N THR A 66 -1.33 5.90 6.17
CA THR A 66 -0.14 6.08 5.33
C THR A 66 -0.35 7.13 4.23
N THR A 67 -1.54 7.20 3.64
CA THR A 67 -1.88 8.21 2.63
C THR A 67 -1.94 9.61 3.26
N LEU A 68 -2.58 9.77 4.41
CA LEU A 68 -2.60 11.04 5.14
C LEU A 68 -1.19 11.50 5.52
N LEU A 69 -0.35 10.58 5.99
CA LEU A 69 1.03 10.89 6.34
C LEU A 69 1.85 11.35 5.12
N MET A 70 1.66 10.69 3.97
CA MET A 70 2.31 11.11 2.72
C MET A 70 1.79 12.48 2.27
N GLU A 71 0.48 12.71 2.27
CA GLU A 71 -0.11 14.00 1.88
C GLU A 71 0.41 15.15 2.75
N TYR A 72 0.50 14.92 4.07
CA TYR A 72 1.08 15.88 5.00
C TYR A 72 2.55 16.17 4.70
N ALA A 73 3.35 15.12 4.44
CA ALA A 73 4.75 15.26 4.08
C ALA A 73 4.94 16.09 2.80
N LEU A 74 4.11 15.86 1.79
CA LEU A 74 4.16 16.58 0.51
C LEU A 74 3.77 18.04 0.66
N THR A 75 2.70 18.31 1.43
CA THR A 75 2.27 19.68 1.75
C THR A 75 3.38 20.41 2.52
N TYR A 76 4.07 19.74 3.44
CA TYR A 76 5.18 20.33 4.17
C TYR A 76 6.37 20.68 3.26
N ILE A 77 6.69 19.85 2.24
CA ILE A 77 7.71 20.17 1.23
C ILE A 77 7.31 21.42 0.45
N GLU A 78 6.06 21.47 -0.02
CA GLU A 78 5.51 22.59 -0.78
C GLU A 78 5.62 23.91 -0.01
N GLU A 79 5.33 23.88 1.30
CA GLU A 79 5.30 25.08 2.15
C GLU A 79 6.68 25.51 2.68
N ASN A 80 7.60 24.57 2.96
CA ASN A 80 8.84 24.85 3.70
C ASN A 80 10.12 24.61 2.90
N HIS A 81 10.03 24.09 1.67
CA HIS A 81 11.16 23.72 0.79
C HIS A 81 12.24 22.81 1.45
N ALA A 82 11.91 22.16 2.56
CA ALA A 82 12.85 21.40 3.39
C ALA A 82 12.77 19.89 3.07
N VAL A 83 13.27 19.51 1.90
CA VAL A 83 13.17 18.15 1.34
C VAL A 83 13.86 17.09 2.22
N ASP A 84 15.03 17.42 2.79
CA ASP A 84 15.89 16.44 3.50
C ASP A 84 15.21 15.87 4.75
N ASN A 85 14.49 16.70 5.52
CA ASN A 85 13.79 16.24 6.72
C ASN A 85 12.57 15.38 6.40
N VAL A 86 11.97 15.58 5.22
CA VAL A 86 10.73 14.91 4.84
C VAL A 86 10.97 13.47 4.38
N GLN A 87 12.20 13.13 3.97
CA GLN A 87 12.58 11.77 3.58
C GLN A 87 12.39 10.74 4.72
N ASN A 88 12.39 11.19 5.99
CA ASN A 88 12.06 10.33 7.14
C ASN A 88 10.61 9.79 7.11
N VAL A 89 9.72 10.37 6.30
CA VAL A 89 8.37 9.84 6.10
C VAL A 89 8.40 8.38 5.64
N TYR A 90 9.39 8.00 4.82
CA TYR A 90 9.50 6.62 4.32
C TYR A 90 9.78 5.62 5.45
N LEU A 91 10.52 6.01 6.49
CA LEU A 91 10.69 5.18 7.68
C LEU A 91 9.36 5.02 8.43
N SER A 92 8.64 6.12 8.65
CA SER A 92 7.32 6.09 9.29
C SER A 92 6.31 5.23 8.54
N LEU A 93 6.31 5.26 7.20
CA LEU A 93 5.49 4.40 6.34
C LEU A 93 5.86 2.91 6.50
N SER A 94 7.15 2.60 6.57
CA SER A 94 7.64 1.24 6.80
C SER A 94 7.22 0.72 8.18
N VAL A 95 7.47 1.48 9.24
CA VAL A 95 7.11 1.13 10.62
C VAL A 95 5.60 0.95 10.77
N THR A 96 4.80 1.86 10.19
CA THR A 96 3.33 1.74 10.21
C THR A 96 2.86 0.47 9.51
N SER A 97 3.52 0.08 8.41
CA SER A 97 3.22 -1.17 7.71
C SER A 97 3.53 -2.40 8.56
N PHE A 98 4.70 -2.46 9.22
CA PHE A 98 5.02 -3.54 10.16
C PHE A 98 4.07 -3.59 11.36
N LEU A 99 3.77 -2.43 11.94
CA LEU A 99 2.83 -2.33 13.06
C LEU A 99 1.43 -2.83 12.67
N SER A 100 0.95 -2.49 11.47
CA SER A 100 -0.34 -2.97 10.98
C SER A 100 -0.40 -4.49 10.87
N MET A 101 0.68 -5.13 10.42
CA MET A 101 0.76 -6.59 10.34
C MET A 101 0.80 -7.22 11.72
N TYR A 102 1.56 -6.63 12.66
CA TYR A 102 1.59 -7.08 14.05
C TYR A 102 0.19 -7.02 14.69
N ILE A 103 -0.51 -5.90 14.52
CA ILE A 103 -1.89 -5.72 14.99
C ILE A 103 -2.81 -6.76 14.36
N LEU A 104 -2.71 -6.96 13.03
CA LEU A 104 -3.53 -7.93 12.30
C LEU A 104 -3.36 -9.35 12.87
N VAL A 105 -2.12 -9.80 13.07
CA VAL A 105 -1.79 -11.11 13.66
C VAL A 105 -2.38 -11.21 15.06
N LYS A 106 -2.16 -10.21 15.92
CA LYS A 106 -2.66 -10.21 17.31
C LYS A 106 -4.18 -10.23 17.40
N LEU A 107 -4.87 -9.53 16.50
CA LEU A 107 -6.33 -9.55 16.46
C LEU A 107 -6.85 -10.93 16.03
N HIS A 108 -6.21 -11.59 15.05
CA HIS A 108 -6.58 -12.95 14.64
C HIS A 108 -6.34 -13.97 15.76
N GLU A 109 -5.20 -13.89 16.46
CA GLU A 109 -4.89 -14.75 17.61
C GLU A 109 -5.91 -14.56 18.74
N LYS A 110 -6.18 -13.31 19.13
CA LYS A 110 -7.08 -13.00 20.26
C LYS A 110 -8.53 -13.40 20.01
N LEU A 111 -8.98 -13.30 18.76
CA LEU A 111 -10.35 -13.65 18.37
C LEU A 111 -10.49 -15.12 17.91
N SER A 112 -9.41 -15.91 17.98
CA SER A 112 -9.36 -17.30 17.53
C SER A 112 -9.83 -17.49 16.08
N TYR A 113 -9.54 -16.51 15.22
CA TYR A 113 -9.94 -16.56 13.81
C TYR A 113 -8.97 -17.40 12.99
N LYS A 114 -9.52 -18.15 12.03
CA LYS A 114 -8.72 -18.93 11.09
C LYS A 114 -7.97 -17.99 10.15
N PHE A 115 -6.67 -18.21 10.02
CA PHE A 115 -5.82 -17.54 9.04
C PHE A 115 -6.19 -18.02 7.62
N GLY A 116 -6.91 -17.18 6.89
CA GLY A 116 -7.37 -17.48 5.53
C GLY A 116 -6.37 -17.13 4.43
N LEU A 117 -6.73 -17.41 3.18
CA LEU A 117 -5.91 -17.05 2.01
C LEU A 117 -5.72 -15.53 1.92
N LEU A 118 -6.75 -14.74 2.24
CA LEU A 118 -6.68 -13.28 2.21
C LEU A 118 -5.67 -12.75 3.23
N PHE A 119 -5.69 -13.28 4.45
CA PHE A 119 -4.72 -12.95 5.50
C PHE A 119 -3.28 -13.13 5.01
N PHE A 120 -2.94 -14.30 4.47
CA PHE A 120 -1.57 -14.57 4.00
C PHE A 120 -1.19 -13.71 2.78
N CYS A 121 -2.13 -13.47 1.87
CA CYS A 121 -1.90 -12.58 0.73
C CYS A 121 -1.59 -11.15 1.19
N VAL A 122 -2.41 -10.60 2.09
CA VAL A 122 -2.25 -9.27 2.67
C VAL A 122 -0.91 -9.15 3.41
N LEU A 123 -0.54 -10.16 4.20
CA LEU A 123 0.70 -10.14 4.97
C LEU A 123 1.91 -10.11 4.02
N LYS A 124 1.93 -10.96 2.99
CA LYS A 124 3.01 -10.98 1.98
C LYS A 124 3.15 -9.64 1.26
N LEU A 125 2.04 -9.11 0.75
CA LEU A 125 2.04 -7.84 0.02
C LEU A 125 2.45 -6.66 0.91
N THR A 126 2.02 -6.66 2.17
CA THR A 126 2.37 -5.60 3.13
C THR A 126 3.84 -5.67 3.53
N ILE A 127 4.45 -6.87 3.64
CA ILE A 127 5.91 -7.02 3.83
C ILE A 127 6.67 -6.38 2.67
N ILE A 128 6.27 -6.67 1.42
CA ILE A 128 6.97 -6.13 0.24
C ILE A 128 6.90 -4.60 0.21
N ILE A 129 5.73 -4.01 0.51
CA ILE A 129 5.57 -2.56 0.66
C ILE A 129 6.46 -2.02 1.78
N ALA A 130 6.45 -2.63 2.96
CA ALA A 130 7.22 -2.18 4.11
C ALA A 130 8.73 -2.16 3.82
N LEU A 131 9.22 -3.19 3.14
CA LEU A 131 10.61 -3.28 2.69
C LEU A 131 10.93 -2.25 1.61
N SER A 132 10.01 -1.99 0.69
CA SER A 132 10.20 -0.98 -0.35
C SER A 132 10.32 0.43 0.25
N HIS A 133 9.47 0.77 1.22
CA HIS A 133 9.61 2.00 2.00
C HIS A 133 10.95 2.08 2.73
N PHE A 134 11.37 0.99 3.37
CA PHE A 134 12.63 0.94 4.10
C PHE A 134 13.85 1.10 3.20
N ILE A 135 13.88 0.44 2.03
CA ILE A 135 14.96 0.55 1.04
C ILE A 135 15.09 2.00 0.56
N LEU A 136 13.96 2.66 0.28
CA LEU A 136 13.96 4.03 -0.18
C LEU A 136 14.44 5.00 0.91
N TRP A 137 13.96 4.82 2.15
CA TRP A 137 14.46 5.56 3.30
C TRP A 137 15.97 5.36 3.50
N PHE A 138 16.45 4.11 3.42
CA PHE A 138 17.86 3.78 3.60
C PHE A 138 18.73 4.46 2.53
N LYS A 139 18.29 4.45 1.27
CA LYS A 139 18.96 5.16 0.17
C LYS A 139 19.11 6.65 0.45
N PHE A 140 18.02 7.30 0.85
CA PHE A 140 17.96 8.74 0.99
C PHE A 140 18.60 9.26 2.28
N VAL A 141 18.35 8.61 3.41
CA VAL A 141 18.73 9.11 4.74
C VAL A 141 20.03 8.49 5.24
N VAL A 142 20.26 7.20 4.98
CA VAL A 142 21.45 6.50 5.50
C VAL A 142 22.64 6.59 4.54
N LEU A 143 22.38 6.40 3.24
CA LEU A 143 23.42 6.48 2.21
C LEU A 143 23.60 7.90 1.64
N ASP A 144 22.66 8.81 1.91
CA ASP A 144 22.63 10.18 1.37
C ASP A 144 22.74 10.24 -0.17
N ILE A 145 22.13 9.26 -0.85
CA ILE A 145 22.14 9.16 -2.31
C ILE A 145 20.86 9.79 -2.86
N GLN A 146 20.96 11.05 -3.29
CA GLN A 146 19.82 11.79 -3.84
C GLN A 146 19.54 11.45 -5.31
N ALA A 147 20.45 11.83 -6.22
CA ALA A 147 20.23 11.74 -7.67
C ALA A 147 20.65 10.39 -8.30
N GLU A 148 21.70 9.77 -7.79
CA GLU A 148 22.17 8.50 -8.35
C GLU A 148 21.14 7.38 -8.10
N HIS A 149 21.10 6.42 -9.01
CA HIS A 149 20.20 5.27 -8.95
C HIS A 149 18.70 5.65 -8.96
N ALA A 150 18.31 6.64 -9.75
CA ALA A 150 16.91 7.06 -9.92
C ALA A 150 15.94 5.92 -10.30
N TYR A 151 16.45 4.86 -10.96
CA TYR A 151 15.67 3.65 -11.25
C TYR A 151 15.08 2.99 -10.00
N ILE A 152 15.71 3.14 -8.82
CA ILE A 152 15.18 2.63 -7.55
C ILE A 152 13.86 3.32 -7.20
N HIS A 153 13.72 4.62 -7.50
CA HIS A 153 12.49 5.36 -7.23
C HIS A 153 11.39 4.89 -8.18
N TYR A 154 11.74 4.65 -9.44
CA TYR A 154 10.78 4.14 -10.42
C TYR A 154 10.25 2.75 -10.07
N ILE A 155 11.15 1.86 -9.65
CA ILE A 155 10.79 0.52 -9.15
C ILE A 155 9.92 0.65 -7.90
N TYR A 156 10.30 1.50 -6.95
CA TYR A 156 9.54 1.75 -5.74
C TYR A 156 8.10 2.20 -6.05
N SER A 157 7.93 3.24 -6.87
CA SER A 157 6.59 3.77 -7.19
C SER A 157 5.75 2.74 -7.95
N PHE A 158 6.36 1.96 -8.85
CA PHE A 158 5.69 0.85 -9.51
C PHE A 158 5.23 -0.21 -8.50
N VAL A 159 6.10 -0.65 -7.58
CA VAL A 159 5.77 -1.65 -6.56
C VAL A 159 4.65 -1.16 -5.66
N VAL A 160 4.73 0.07 -5.15
CA VAL A 160 3.70 0.65 -4.27
C VAL A 160 2.36 0.74 -5.00
N LEU A 161 2.34 1.24 -6.24
CA LEU A 161 1.11 1.34 -7.03
C LEU A 161 0.52 -0.04 -7.33
N TYR A 162 1.34 -0.95 -7.86
CA TYR A 162 0.93 -2.31 -8.20
C TYR A 162 0.34 -3.03 -6.98
N ILE A 163 1.02 -3.00 -5.83
CA ILE A 163 0.54 -3.67 -4.64
C ILE A 163 -0.73 -2.99 -4.10
N SER A 164 -0.81 -1.67 -4.17
CA SER A 164 -2.02 -0.95 -3.76
C SER A 164 -3.24 -1.38 -4.57
N ILE A 165 -3.08 -1.51 -5.89
CA ILE A 165 -4.13 -2.01 -6.80
C ILE A 165 -4.42 -3.50 -6.54
N ALA A 166 -3.38 -4.34 -6.40
CA ALA A 166 -3.54 -5.77 -6.15
C ALA A 166 -4.33 -6.00 -4.85
N LEU A 167 -4.01 -5.27 -3.79
CA LEU A 167 -4.75 -5.27 -2.52
C LEU A 167 -6.20 -4.84 -2.72
N ALA A 168 -6.49 -3.75 -3.46
CA ALA A 168 -7.87 -3.35 -3.76
C ALA A 168 -8.65 -4.49 -4.42
N VAL A 169 -8.07 -5.12 -5.45
CA VAL A 169 -8.70 -6.21 -6.21
C VAL A 169 -9.00 -7.43 -5.33
N VAL A 170 -8.03 -7.90 -4.54
CA VAL A 170 -8.24 -9.09 -3.69
C VAL A 170 -9.19 -8.83 -2.52
N MET A 171 -9.30 -7.59 -2.03
CA MET A 171 -10.27 -7.25 -0.99
C MET A 171 -11.70 -7.11 -1.55
N LEU A 172 -11.83 -6.55 -2.77
CA LEU A 172 -13.12 -6.50 -3.48
C LEU A 172 -13.62 -7.90 -3.85
N PHE A 173 -12.72 -8.76 -4.32
CA PHE A 173 -13.02 -10.10 -4.80
C PHE A 173 -12.13 -11.18 -4.15
N PRO A 174 -12.32 -11.50 -2.85
CA PRO A 174 -11.47 -12.48 -2.15
C PRO A 174 -11.49 -13.88 -2.76
N SER A 175 -12.56 -14.23 -3.47
CA SER A 175 -12.71 -15.49 -4.20
C SER A 175 -11.63 -15.70 -5.28
N LEU A 176 -11.03 -14.62 -5.81
CA LEU A 176 -9.94 -14.70 -6.80
C LEU A 176 -8.74 -15.50 -6.28
N LEU A 177 -8.47 -15.45 -4.98
CA LEU A 177 -7.36 -16.18 -4.34
C LEU A 177 -7.52 -17.70 -4.39
N LYS A 178 -8.74 -18.20 -4.64
CA LYS A 178 -9.02 -19.63 -4.85
C LYS A 178 -8.80 -20.08 -6.30
N THR A 179 -8.56 -19.14 -7.21
CA THR A 179 -8.43 -19.41 -8.65
C THR A 179 -6.98 -19.32 -9.13
N LYS A 180 -6.73 -19.65 -10.40
CA LYS A 180 -5.41 -19.47 -11.03
C LYS A 180 -5.01 -17.98 -11.14
N LEU A 181 -5.95 -17.04 -11.03
CA LEU A 181 -5.65 -15.60 -11.06
C LEU A 181 -4.89 -15.12 -9.81
N LYS A 182 -4.79 -15.95 -8.76
CA LYS A 182 -3.99 -15.65 -7.57
C LYS A 182 -2.54 -15.27 -7.87
N PHE A 183 -1.95 -15.79 -8.95
CA PHE A 183 -0.57 -15.49 -9.33
C PHE A 183 -0.37 -14.04 -9.79
N LEU A 184 -1.41 -13.39 -10.31
CA LEU A 184 -1.36 -11.99 -10.75
C LEU A 184 -1.38 -10.99 -9.59
N VAL A 185 -1.83 -11.44 -8.41
CA VAL A 185 -2.07 -10.57 -7.23
C VAL A 185 -1.29 -11.01 -6.00
N SER A 186 -0.77 -12.23 -5.99
CA SER A 186 0.07 -12.79 -4.93
C SER A 186 1.15 -13.65 -5.59
N PRO A 187 2.33 -13.07 -5.92
CA PRO A 187 3.46 -13.84 -6.42
C PRO A 187 3.74 -14.98 -5.44
N SER A 188 3.62 -16.22 -5.90
CA SER A 188 3.87 -17.38 -5.07
C SER A 188 5.36 -17.47 -4.78
N TRP A 189 5.76 -17.36 -3.51
CA TRP A 189 6.99 -18.04 -3.08
C TRP A 189 6.81 -19.55 -3.26
N PRO A 190 7.89 -20.27 -3.61
CA PRO A 190 7.84 -21.72 -3.63
C PRO A 190 7.39 -22.20 -2.25
N HIS A 191 6.45 -23.14 -2.27
CA HIS A 191 6.00 -23.85 -1.08
C HIS A 191 7.12 -24.69 -0.48
#